data_AF-A0A812NLG9-F1
#
_entry.id   AF-A0A812NLG9-F1
#
_cell.length_a   1.000
_cell.length_b   1.000
_cell.length_c   1.000
_cell.angle_alpha   90.00
_cell.angle_beta   90.00
_cell.angle_gamma   90.00
#
_symmetry.space_group_name_H-M   'P 1'
#
loop_
_entity.id
_entity.type
_entity.pdbx_description
1 polymer ?
#
loop_
_entity_poly.entity_id
_entity_poly.type
_entity_poly.pdbx_seq_one_letter_code
_entity_poly.pdbx_strand_id
1 'polypeptide(L)'
;MGALTSRPKASDYKQVAEDETPQSGSDEEVWGCMESCSQFSRPSSESSRSAAEDSIFDDLCEGQANSLVLKSLLTCPLGVPEEVRKILKDKRENPDARVGSKLTMFDSCGPAVFLLWPATIMNLCFAIFIPWFANMHTECSEFGTPSYPGWLWVIFAPFLGAMLALEWRCLTYIVVPFLQWLPAMPMPFFKEPPFLLWLSYSSAVSVISHMDVMTQGLFLATTLHTFECPGYQHVNDAWEEVWSTSIFSWATWGSSLERLVIISWAVLVLQIMLFAFFALPAQAVSFACRSEPQGYASGCGLFHIWHASALKSLASSNQMATCSLGHLELSIQRADAELSNEKPDYPRALQILSMELRQLLLRIICISFITNCTKLQARTTVFALNRMVGHGSMDWEGLLSIGLAHITCAVALQTAIQGARRVQRERHSILESLQGASFCDKGQREWNLMFWLLCTIFFVGFVCVLVQLHSLAKLVAAFICKDAVWNFPNKCVDVHAY
;
A
#
# COMPACT_ATOMS: atom_id res chain seq x y z
N MET A 1 10.27 38.62 -0.86
CA MET A 1 11.66 38.16 -0.66
C MET A 1 12.27 39.00 0.45
N GLY A 2 12.51 38.40 1.62
CA GLY A 2 13.05 39.07 2.80
C GLY A 2 12.26 38.73 4.07
N ALA A 3 12.96 38.13 5.03
CA ALA A 3 12.55 37.79 6.41
C ALA A 3 11.58 36.62 6.59
N LEU A 4 12.12 35.42 6.88
CA LEU A 4 11.58 34.42 7.81
C LEU A 4 12.64 33.30 7.99
N THR A 5 13.68 33.60 8.76
CA THR A 5 14.61 32.59 9.29
C THR A 5 14.91 32.89 10.76
N SER A 6 14.00 32.49 11.63
CA SER A 6 14.32 32.20 13.03
C SER A 6 13.77 30.82 13.35
N ARG A 7 14.64 29.81 13.25
CA ARG A 7 14.38 28.47 13.80
C ARG A 7 14.25 28.61 15.33
N PRO A 8 13.19 28.09 15.96
CA PRO A 8 13.18 27.95 17.41
C PRO A 8 14.24 26.93 17.83
N LYS A 9 14.95 27.23 18.93
CA LYS A 9 15.94 26.34 19.53
C LYS A 9 15.23 25.15 20.18
N ALA A 10 15.80 23.97 20.04
CA ALA A 10 15.29 22.71 20.60
C ALA A 10 15.23 22.67 22.15
N SER A 11 15.59 23.75 22.85
CA SER A 11 15.46 23.87 24.30
C SER A 11 14.03 24.13 24.78
N ASP A 12 13.16 24.67 23.93
CA ASP A 12 11.87 25.23 24.39
C ASP A 12 10.74 24.18 24.45
N TYR A 13 10.97 22.97 23.93
CA TYR A 13 10.00 21.86 23.99
C TYR A 13 10.18 20.96 25.22
N LYS A 14 11.23 21.16 26.02
CA LYS A 14 11.49 20.33 27.21
C LYS A 14 10.61 20.68 28.41
N GLN A 15 9.96 21.84 28.42
CA GLN A 15 9.27 22.35 29.62
C GLN A 15 7.76 22.10 29.68
N VAL A 16 7.15 21.48 28.66
CA VAL A 16 5.69 21.24 28.61
C VAL A 16 5.32 19.75 28.72
N ALA A 17 6.31 18.85 28.75
CA ALA A 17 6.08 17.40 28.83
C ALA A 17 6.38 16.79 30.22
N GLU A 18 6.77 17.60 31.22
CA GLU A 18 7.12 17.12 32.57
C GLU A 18 5.97 17.21 33.60
N ASP A 19 4.78 17.70 33.24
CA ASP A 19 3.69 17.98 34.20
C ASP A 19 2.60 16.90 34.31
N GLU A 20 2.73 15.75 33.63
CA GLU A 20 1.77 14.64 33.75
C GLU A 20 2.47 13.28 33.97
N THR A 21 3.10 13.11 35.13
CA THR A 21 3.42 11.78 35.66
C THR A 21 2.72 11.56 37.00
N PRO A 22 1.93 10.48 37.18
CA PRO A 22 1.41 10.11 38.49
C PRO A 22 2.55 9.67 39.39
N GLN A 23 2.57 10.18 40.62
CA GLN A 23 3.45 9.72 41.70
C GLN A 23 3.22 8.21 41.93
N SER A 24 4.22 7.39 41.60
CA SER A 24 4.36 6.03 42.12
C SER A 24 5.61 5.96 42.97
N GLY A 25 5.42 5.40 44.17
CA GLY A 25 6.39 5.39 45.26
C GLY A 25 7.75 4.79 44.93
N SER A 26 8.70 5.32 45.69
CA SER A 26 10.06 4.87 45.91
C SER A 26 10.18 3.35 46.11
N ASP A 27 11.09 2.74 45.38
CA ASP A 27 12.13 1.90 45.98
C ASP A 27 13.42 2.06 45.15
N GLU A 28 14.47 2.50 45.86
CA GLU A 28 15.84 2.64 45.38
C GLU A 28 16.46 1.26 45.15
N GLU A 29 17.14 1.05 44.02
CA GLU A 29 18.32 0.18 44.01
C GLU A 29 19.29 0.56 42.86
N VAL A 30 20.34 1.26 43.30
CA VAL A 30 21.72 1.36 42.82
C VAL A 30 22.12 0.38 41.70
N TRP A 31 22.57 0.88 40.55
CA TRP A 31 23.75 0.38 39.82
C TRP A 31 24.38 1.50 38.98
N GLY A 32 25.63 1.83 39.31
CA GLY A 32 26.52 2.68 38.52
C GLY A 32 27.66 1.88 37.88
N CYS A 33 28.38 2.55 36.97
CA CYS A 33 29.56 2.14 36.19
C CYS A 33 29.24 1.28 34.93
N MET A 34 29.84 1.48 33.75
CA MET A 34 31.05 2.23 33.40
C MET A 34 31.13 2.45 31.87
N GLU A 35 31.60 3.62 31.44
CA GLU A 35 32.10 3.89 30.09
C GLU A 35 33.46 3.19 29.85
N SER A 36 33.59 2.44 28.75
CA SER A 36 34.83 2.33 27.98
C SER A 36 34.63 1.52 26.70
N CYS A 37 34.46 2.19 25.55
CA CYS A 37 34.71 1.61 24.24
C CYS A 37 36.06 2.13 23.74
N SER A 38 37.11 1.32 23.86
CA SER A 38 38.35 1.53 23.09
C SER A 38 38.92 0.20 22.58
N GLN A 39 39.26 0.21 21.29
CA GLN A 39 40.18 -0.68 20.58
C GLN A 39 39.82 -2.18 20.48
N PHE A 40 39.25 -2.56 19.34
CA PHE A 40 39.21 -3.96 18.90
C PHE A 40 40.20 -4.20 17.75
N SER A 41 41.24 -4.96 18.05
CA SER A 41 42.21 -5.51 17.10
C SER A 41 41.55 -6.61 16.26
N ARG A 42 41.79 -6.62 14.94
CA ARG A 42 41.35 -7.69 14.03
C ARG A 42 42.19 -8.96 14.25
N PRO A 43 41.58 -10.14 14.49
CA PRO A 43 42.27 -11.41 14.30
C PRO A 43 42.03 -11.92 12.87
N SER A 44 43.11 -12.34 12.23
CA SER A 44 43.14 -13.05 10.96
C SER A 44 42.85 -14.54 11.19
N SER A 45 41.60 -14.96 11.00
CA SER A 45 41.21 -16.37 10.90
C SER A 45 39.91 -16.52 10.09
N GLU A 46 40.02 -16.46 8.76
CA GLU A 46 38.87 -16.56 7.84
C GLU A 46 38.39 -17.99 7.57
N SER A 47 39.18 -19.03 7.89
CA SER A 47 38.84 -20.42 7.53
C SER A 47 37.87 -21.11 8.51
N SER A 48 37.82 -20.71 9.79
CA SER A 48 36.93 -21.32 10.80
C SER A 48 35.61 -20.59 11.01
N ARG A 49 35.38 -19.45 10.35
CA ARG A 49 34.13 -18.68 10.50
C ARG A 49 32.95 -19.26 9.71
N SER A 50 33.17 -19.86 8.54
CA SER A 50 32.03 -20.30 7.70
C SER A 50 31.23 -21.44 8.35
N ALA A 51 31.90 -22.39 9.01
CA ALA A 51 31.24 -23.53 9.64
C ALA A 51 30.39 -23.13 10.87
N ALA A 52 30.80 -22.08 11.59
CA ALA A 52 30.03 -21.55 12.71
C ALA A 52 28.86 -20.69 12.24
N GLU A 53 29.00 -19.97 11.12
CA GLU A 53 27.89 -19.23 10.50
C GLU A 53 26.83 -20.18 9.95
N ASP A 54 27.21 -21.30 9.34
CA ASP A 54 26.27 -22.28 8.79
C ASP A 54 25.39 -22.93 9.87
N SER A 55 25.91 -23.23 11.07
CA SER A 55 25.10 -23.82 12.15
C SER A 55 24.13 -22.82 12.80
N ILE A 56 24.42 -21.51 12.72
CA ILE A 56 23.52 -20.47 13.22
C ILE A 56 22.21 -20.43 12.44
N PHE A 57 22.27 -20.71 11.14
CA PHE A 57 21.11 -20.62 10.25
C PHE A 57 20.22 -21.85 10.29
N ASP A 58 20.77 -23.01 10.62
CA ASP A 58 20.00 -24.26 10.68
C ASP A 58 19.00 -24.25 11.85
N ASP A 59 19.36 -23.70 13.03
CA ASP A 59 18.46 -23.54 14.18
C ASP A 59 17.30 -22.55 13.92
N LEU A 60 17.57 -21.47 13.18
CA LEU A 60 16.56 -20.49 12.79
C LEU A 60 15.50 -21.04 11.83
N CYS A 61 15.92 -22.08 11.11
CA CYS A 61 15.14 -22.76 10.10
C CYS A 61 14.47 -24.04 10.63
N GLU A 62 14.82 -24.47 11.84
CA GLU A 62 14.39 -25.74 12.39
C GLU A 62 12.88 -25.72 12.65
N GLY A 63 12.14 -26.55 11.91
CA GLY A 63 10.68 -26.62 11.97
C GLY A 63 9.93 -25.68 11.02
N GLN A 64 10.60 -24.85 10.23
CA GLN A 64 9.92 -24.03 9.21
C GLN A 64 9.98 -24.68 7.82
N ALA A 65 8.82 -24.79 7.16
CA ALA A 65 8.70 -25.29 5.78
C ALA A 65 9.52 -24.48 4.75
N ASN A 66 9.99 -23.28 5.11
CA ASN A 66 10.72 -22.35 4.24
C ASN A 66 12.23 -22.28 4.53
N SER A 67 12.78 -23.22 5.29
CA SER A 67 14.19 -23.28 5.71
C SER A 67 15.20 -23.08 4.58
N LEU A 68 15.06 -23.83 3.48
CA LEU A 68 15.98 -23.77 2.33
C LEU A 68 15.99 -22.39 1.66
N VAL A 69 14.82 -21.76 1.53
CA VAL A 69 14.72 -20.44 0.88
C VAL A 69 15.31 -19.36 1.79
N LEU A 70 15.05 -19.42 3.10
CA LEU A 70 15.64 -18.51 4.06
C LEU A 70 17.17 -18.64 4.06
N LYS A 71 17.71 -19.87 4.05
CA LYS A 71 19.15 -20.12 3.94
C LYS A 71 19.74 -19.54 2.66
N SER A 72 19.04 -19.69 1.52
CA SER A 72 19.47 -19.09 0.25
C SER A 72 19.46 -17.56 0.29
N LEU A 73 18.43 -16.95 0.89
CA LEU A 73 18.34 -15.49 1.04
C LEU A 73 19.39 -14.92 2.01
N LEU A 74 19.79 -15.66 3.05
CA LEU A 74 20.78 -15.22 4.03
C LEU A 74 22.22 -15.35 3.54
N THR A 75 22.48 -16.32 2.67
CA THR A 75 23.79 -16.57 2.06
C THR A 75 24.02 -15.78 0.78
N CYS A 76 22.96 -15.39 0.08
CA CYS A 76 23.06 -14.58 -1.14
C CYS A 76 23.48 -13.13 -0.85
N PRO A 77 24.49 -12.57 -1.55
CA PRO A 77 24.92 -11.19 -1.36
C PRO A 77 23.86 -10.15 -1.75
N LEU A 78 22.92 -10.51 -2.61
CA LEU A 78 21.76 -9.68 -2.98
C LEU A 78 20.53 -9.92 -2.09
N GLY A 79 20.64 -10.82 -1.11
CA GLY A 79 19.57 -11.17 -0.19
C GLY A 79 19.55 -10.27 1.05
N VAL A 80 19.51 -10.90 2.23
CA VAL A 80 19.34 -10.20 3.50
C VAL A 80 20.55 -9.31 3.80
N PRO A 81 20.35 -8.00 4.06
CA PRO A 81 21.43 -7.07 4.37
C PRO A 81 22.23 -7.47 5.63
N GLU A 82 23.52 -7.10 5.65
CA GLU A 82 24.44 -7.41 6.75
C GLU A 82 23.96 -6.86 8.09
N GLU A 83 23.34 -5.69 8.08
CA GLU A 83 22.77 -5.05 9.27
C GLU A 83 21.67 -5.92 9.90
N VAL A 84 20.80 -6.49 9.07
CA VAL A 84 19.72 -7.39 9.52
C VAL A 84 20.30 -8.70 10.07
N ARG A 85 21.35 -9.23 9.43
CA ARG A 85 22.06 -10.44 9.90
C ARG A 85 22.72 -10.22 11.26
N LYS A 86 23.33 -9.06 11.50
CA LYS A 86 23.90 -8.70 12.81
C LYS A 86 22.84 -8.66 13.91
N ILE A 87 21.71 -8.02 13.65
CA ILE A 87 20.61 -7.92 14.63
C ILE A 87 20.02 -9.29 14.94
N LEU A 88 19.92 -10.14 13.93
CA LEU A 88 19.47 -11.52 14.08
C LEU A 88 20.41 -12.28 15.03
N LYS A 89 21.73 -12.13 14.84
CA LYS A 89 22.74 -12.70 15.73
C LYS A 89 22.63 -12.15 17.15
N ASP A 90 22.55 -10.83 17.29
CA ASP A 90 22.42 -10.16 18.60
C ASP A 90 21.16 -10.61 19.35
N LYS A 91 20.01 -10.75 18.68
CA LYS A 91 18.75 -11.24 19.27
C LYS A 91 18.82 -12.70 19.68
N ARG A 92 19.68 -13.49 19.04
CA ARG A 92 19.90 -14.89 19.44
C ARG A 92 20.75 -14.96 20.69
N GLU A 93 21.80 -14.16 20.77
CA GLU A 93 22.67 -14.08 21.94
C GLU A 93 21.96 -13.43 23.14
N ASN A 94 21.07 -12.47 22.87
CA ASN A 94 20.30 -11.73 23.87
C ASN A 94 18.81 -11.75 23.50
N PRO A 95 18.10 -12.86 23.76
CA PRO A 95 16.68 -12.98 23.45
C PRO A 95 15.85 -11.96 24.22
N ASP A 96 14.90 -11.33 23.54
CA ASP A 96 13.95 -10.40 24.13
C ASP A 96 13.00 -11.17 25.05
N ALA A 97 12.74 -10.66 26.25
CA ALA A 97 11.79 -11.26 27.18
C ALA A 97 10.38 -11.43 26.58
N ARG A 98 9.99 -10.59 25.61
CA ARG A 98 8.64 -10.62 25.00
C ARG A 98 8.54 -11.52 23.78
N VAL A 99 9.53 -11.49 22.89
CA VAL A 99 9.46 -12.14 21.57
C VAL A 99 10.55 -13.16 21.33
N GLY A 100 11.39 -13.42 22.34
CA GLY A 100 12.54 -14.30 22.26
C GLY A 100 13.54 -13.84 21.21
N SER A 101 13.99 -14.78 20.39
CA SER A 101 14.95 -14.55 19.31
C SER A 101 14.32 -14.02 18.01
N LYS A 102 12.99 -13.86 17.95
CA LYS A 102 12.30 -13.41 16.73
C LYS A 102 12.55 -11.92 16.47
N LEU A 103 12.87 -11.59 15.21
CA LEU A 103 12.90 -10.21 14.74
C LEU A 103 11.48 -9.71 14.52
N THR A 104 11.20 -8.52 15.02
CA THR A 104 9.97 -7.79 14.71
C THR A 104 10.22 -6.86 13.53
N MET A 105 9.16 -6.31 12.92
CA MET A 105 9.34 -5.26 11.92
C MET A 105 10.06 -4.03 12.47
N PHE A 106 9.92 -3.71 13.76
CA PHE A 106 10.63 -2.59 14.39
C PHE A 106 12.16 -2.76 14.35
N ASP A 107 12.62 -4.00 14.35
CA ASP A 107 14.05 -4.29 14.33
C ASP A 107 14.68 -3.96 12.98
N SER A 108 13.97 -4.15 11.85
CA SER A 108 14.59 -4.13 10.52
C SER A 108 13.99 -3.14 9.50
N CYS A 109 12.81 -2.55 9.76
CA CYS A 109 12.12 -1.76 8.73
C CYS A 109 12.65 -0.33 8.51
N GLY A 110 13.43 0.23 9.45
CA GLY A 110 13.95 1.61 9.36
C GLY A 110 14.66 1.91 8.03
N PRO A 111 15.68 1.13 7.62
CA PRO A 111 16.37 1.35 6.35
C PRO A 111 15.46 1.19 5.13
N ALA A 112 14.48 0.29 5.18
CA ALA A 112 13.50 0.12 4.10
C ALA A 112 12.59 1.34 3.96
N VAL A 113 12.17 1.97 5.06
CA VAL A 113 11.43 3.25 5.01
C VAL A 113 12.26 4.34 4.31
N PHE A 114 13.56 4.40 4.60
CA PHE A 114 14.46 5.35 3.93
C PHE A 114 14.53 5.12 2.41
N LEU A 115 14.59 3.85 1.95
CA LEU A 115 14.61 3.50 0.53
C LEU A 115 13.29 3.79 -0.20
N LEU A 116 12.16 3.77 0.51
CA LEU A 116 10.85 4.08 -0.08
C LEU A 116 10.65 5.56 -0.40
N TRP A 117 11.41 6.47 0.21
CA TRP A 117 11.33 7.91 -0.11
C TRP A 117 11.76 8.22 -1.55
N PRO A 118 12.95 7.78 -2.01
CA PRO A 118 13.33 7.85 -3.42
C PRO A 118 12.30 7.20 -4.36
N ALA A 119 11.75 6.04 -3.99
CA ALA A 119 10.71 5.37 -4.78
C ALA A 119 9.45 6.25 -4.92
N THR A 120 9.06 6.93 -3.84
CA THR A 120 7.91 7.85 -3.82
C THR A 120 8.14 9.06 -4.71
N ILE A 121 9.33 9.67 -4.64
CA ILE A 121 9.70 10.79 -5.51
C ILE A 121 9.70 10.33 -6.97
N MET A 122 10.31 9.18 -7.27
CA MET A 122 10.35 8.63 -8.61
C MET A 122 8.95 8.35 -9.17
N ASN A 123 8.08 7.72 -8.37
CA ASN A 123 6.70 7.43 -8.75
C ASN A 123 5.88 8.72 -8.97
N LEU A 124 6.04 9.73 -8.11
CA LEU A 124 5.40 11.03 -8.26
C LEU A 124 5.85 11.75 -9.53
N CYS A 125 7.16 11.84 -9.75
CA CYS A 125 7.74 12.44 -10.95
C CYS A 125 7.23 11.73 -12.20
N PHE A 126 7.19 10.38 -12.18
CA PHE A 126 6.69 9.59 -13.31
C PHE A 126 5.20 9.79 -13.56
N ALA A 127 4.37 9.82 -12.51
CA ALA A 127 2.93 10.03 -12.61
C ALA A 127 2.56 11.40 -13.21
N ILE A 128 3.43 12.41 -13.03
CA ILE A 128 3.30 13.75 -13.62
C ILE A 128 3.91 13.81 -15.03
N PHE A 129 5.10 13.26 -15.20
CA PHE A 129 5.86 13.34 -16.44
C PHE A 129 5.20 12.56 -17.58
N ILE A 130 4.72 11.34 -17.34
CA ILE A 130 4.19 10.48 -18.41
C ILE A 130 2.97 11.07 -19.12
N PRO A 131 1.90 11.52 -18.43
CA PRO A 131 0.76 12.07 -19.14
C PRO A 131 1.16 13.26 -20.02
N TRP A 132 2.01 14.15 -19.50
CA TRP A 132 2.50 15.30 -20.25
C TRP A 132 3.32 14.89 -21.47
N PHE A 133 4.30 14.00 -21.28
CA PHE A 133 5.19 13.54 -22.34
C PHE A 133 4.45 12.73 -23.42
N ALA A 134 3.52 11.86 -23.01
CA ALA A 134 2.70 11.08 -23.92
C ALA A 134 1.73 11.96 -24.71
N ASN A 135 1.14 13.00 -24.11
CA ASN A 135 0.25 13.94 -24.80
C ASN A 135 0.98 14.64 -25.97
N MET A 136 2.24 15.03 -25.78
CA MET A 136 3.06 15.66 -26.83
C MET A 136 3.38 14.74 -28.02
N HIS A 137 3.27 13.42 -27.85
CA HIS A 137 3.56 12.43 -28.89
C HIS A 137 2.32 11.65 -29.30
N THR A 138 1.14 12.04 -28.81
CA THR A 138 -0.12 11.47 -29.26
C THR A 138 -0.49 12.16 -30.56
N GLU A 139 -1.00 11.39 -31.51
CA GLU A 139 -1.46 11.89 -32.81
C GLU A 139 -2.94 11.53 -32.98
N CYS A 140 -3.71 12.42 -33.59
CA CYS A 140 -5.08 12.16 -33.98
C CYS A 140 -5.10 11.30 -35.26
N SER A 141 -5.84 10.19 -35.23
CA SER A 141 -6.12 9.41 -36.44
C SER A 141 -7.03 10.19 -37.40
N GLU A 142 -7.17 9.69 -38.63
CA GLU A 142 -8.13 10.22 -39.62
C GLU A 142 -9.57 10.25 -39.09
N PHE A 143 -9.90 9.38 -38.13
CA PHE A 143 -11.22 9.29 -37.50
C PHE A 143 -11.34 10.15 -36.23
N GLY A 144 -10.35 10.99 -35.92
CA GLY A 144 -10.36 11.85 -34.74
C GLY A 144 -10.07 11.13 -33.43
N THR A 145 -9.69 9.86 -33.46
CA THR A 145 -9.30 9.11 -32.26
C THR A 145 -7.81 9.33 -31.95
N PRO A 146 -7.45 9.70 -30.71
CA PRO A 146 -6.04 9.82 -30.34
C PRO A 146 -5.37 8.44 -30.30
N SER A 147 -4.13 8.37 -30.76
CA SER A 147 -3.28 7.19 -30.63
C SER A 147 -1.88 7.61 -30.22
N TYR A 148 -1.25 6.88 -29.29
CA TYR A 148 0.12 7.13 -28.91
C TYR A 148 1.04 6.06 -29.49
N PRO A 149 2.33 6.36 -29.72
CA PRO A 149 3.23 5.40 -30.33
C PRO A 149 3.71 4.36 -29.30
N GLY A 150 3.78 3.10 -29.73
CA GLY A 150 4.14 1.97 -28.86
C GLY A 150 5.53 2.05 -28.23
N TRP A 151 6.45 2.88 -28.76
CA TRP A 151 7.78 3.06 -28.17
C TRP A 151 7.74 3.75 -26.79
N LEU A 152 6.62 4.38 -26.40
CA LEU A 152 6.44 4.90 -25.04
C LEU A 152 6.57 3.79 -23.97
N TRP A 153 6.25 2.54 -24.30
CA TRP A 153 6.48 1.38 -23.43
C TRP A 153 7.95 1.11 -23.15
N VAL A 154 8.85 1.44 -24.09
CA VAL A 154 10.30 1.30 -23.91
C VAL A 154 10.82 2.30 -22.87
N ILE A 155 10.25 3.51 -22.81
CA ILE A 155 10.59 4.50 -21.77
C ILE A 155 10.11 4.05 -20.37
N PHE A 156 9.00 3.32 -20.30
CA PHE A 156 8.51 2.79 -19.03
C PHE A 156 9.35 1.64 -18.47
N ALA A 157 9.93 0.80 -19.34
CA ALA A 157 10.73 -0.35 -18.91
C ALA A 157 11.83 -0.02 -17.86
N PRO A 158 12.67 1.03 -18.02
CA PRO A 158 13.66 1.39 -17.00
C PRO A 158 13.02 1.88 -15.69
N PHE A 159 11.90 2.61 -15.75
CA PHE A 159 11.17 3.01 -14.54
C PHE A 159 10.64 1.79 -13.78
N LEU A 160 10.01 0.85 -14.49
CA LEU A 160 9.51 -0.40 -13.91
C LEU A 160 10.65 -1.20 -13.27
N GLY A 161 11.76 -1.36 -13.98
CA GLY A 161 12.95 -2.05 -13.46
C GLY A 161 13.50 -1.39 -12.19
N ALA A 162 13.55 -0.06 -12.14
CA ALA A 162 14.00 0.69 -10.96
C ALA A 162 13.04 0.53 -9.77
N MET A 163 11.72 0.62 -9.99
CA MET A 163 10.72 0.42 -8.93
C MET A 163 10.80 -1.00 -8.35
N LEU A 164 10.87 -2.02 -9.21
CA LEU A 164 10.98 -3.42 -8.78
C LEU A 164 12.31 -3.71 -8.05
N ALA A 165 13.41 -3.07 -8.47
CA ALA A 165 14.69 -3.20 -7.78
C ALA A 165 14.65 -2.57 -6.37
N LEU A 166 14.04 -1.40 -6.24
CA LEU A 166 13.83 -0.74 -4.93
C LEU A 166 12.89 -1.58 -4.05
N GLU A 167 11.81 -2.11 -4.61
CA GLU A 167 10.88 -2.99 -3.91
C GLU A 167 11.58 -4.27 -3.44
N TRP A 168 12.33 -4.94 -4.32
CA TRP A 168 13.13 -6.11 -3.95
C TRP A 168 14.08 -5.78 -2.79
N ARG A 169 14.77 -4.64 -2.86
CA ARG A 169 15.68 -4.23 -1.79
C ARG A 169 14.94 -3.94 -0.49
N CYS A 170 13.75 -3.37 -0.53
CA CYS A 170 12.91 -3.18 0.66
C CYS A 170 12.45 -4.52 1.23
N LEU A 171 12.07 -5.47 0.37
CA LEU A 171 11.68 -6.82 0.75
C LEU A 171 12.80 -7.52 1.51
N THR A 172 14.07 -7.38 1.10
CA THR A 172 15.17 -8.07 1.80
C THR A 172 15.40 -7.61 3.24
N TYR A 173 14.96 -6.40 3.62
CA TYR A 173 14.97 -5.95 5.02
C TYR A 173 13.83 -6.56 5.85
N ILE A 174 12.69 -6.89 5.24
CA ILE A 174 11.46 -7.28 5.96
C ILE A 174 11.10 -8.76 5.79
N VAL A 175 11.77 -9.47 4.88
CA VAL A 175 11.48 -10.88 4.59
C VAL A 175 11.73 -11.78 5.79
N VAL A 176 12.76 -11.49 6.60
CA VAL A 176 13.09 -12.29 7.79
C VAL A 176 11.99 -12.22 8.85
N PRO A 177 11.55 -11.03 9.32
CA PRO A 177 10.43 -10.99 10.26
C PRO A 177 9.14 -11.57 9.64
N PHE A 178 8.90 -11.44 8.34
CA PHE A 178 7.75 -12.09 7.72
C PHE A 178 7.83 -13.61 7.83
N LEU A 179 8.97 -14.22 7.51
CA LEU A 179 9.16 -15.66 7.59
C LEU A 179 9.13 -16.20 9.03
N GLN A 180 9.62 -15.42 10.01
CA GLN A 180 9.62 -15.82 11.42
C GLN A 180 8.25 -15.74 12.09
N TRP A 181 7.42 -14.77 11.69
CA TRP A 181 6.12 -14.52 12.31
C TRP A 181 4.96 -15.18 11.57
N LEU A 182 5.08 -15.38 10.26
CA LEU A 182 4.02 -15.96 9.45
C LEU A 182 4.31 -17.44 9.20
N PRO A 183 3.50 -18.36 9.77
CA PRO A 183 3.67 -19.79 9.49
C PRO A 183 3.43 -20.09 8.00
N ALA A 184 2.52 -19.32 7.39
CA ALA A 184 2.24 -19.33 5.98
C ALA A 184 2.00 -17.92 5.47
N MET A 185 2.55 -17.61 4.30
CA MET A 185 2.32 -16.33 3.65
C MET A 185 0.89 -16.27 3.10
N PRO A 186 0.14 -15.18 3.30
CA PRO A 186 -1.22 -15.10 2.80
C PRO A 186 -1.22 -15.04 1.27
N MET A 187 -1.94 -15.96 0.65
CA MET A 187 -2.21 -15.96 -0.79
C MET A 187 -3.70 -16.26 -1.02
N PRO A 188 -4.33 -15.68 -2.05
CA PRO A 188 -5.64 -16.13 -2.45
C PRO A 188 -5.62 -17.62 -2.83
N PHE A 189 -6.64 -18.36 -2.43
CA PHE A 189 -6.87 -19.78 -2.78
C PHE A 189 -5.93 -20.83 -2.13
N PHE A 190 -4.77 -20.44 -1.62
CA PHE A 190 -3.83 -21.35 -0.95
C PHE A 190 -3.76 -21.05 0.55
N LYS A 191 -3.92 -22.08 1.40
CA LYS A 191 -3.79 -21.94 2.86
C LYS A 191 -2.33 -21.76 3.26
N GLU A 192 -1.45 -22.58 2.69
CA GLU A 192 -0.03 -22.66 3.03
C GLU A 192 0.81 -22.70 1.74
N PRO A 193 0.89 -21.59 0.99
CA PRO A 193 1.69 -21.55 -0.23
C PRO A 193 3.19 -21.62 0.13
N PRO A 194 4.00 -22.33 -0.67
CA PRO A 194 5.46 -22.25 -0.53
C PRO A 194 5.91 -20.81 -0.80
N PHE A 195 6.97 -20.37 -0.11
CA PHE A 195 7.43 -18.98 -0.21
C PHE A 195 7.72 -18.54 -1.66
N LEU A 196 8.30 -19.40 -2.49
CA LEU A 196 8.58 -19.07 -3.91
C LEU A 196 7.30 -18.77 -4.69
N LEU A 197 6.23 -19.53 -4.47
CA LEU A 197 4.94 -19.25 -5.11
C LEU A 197 4.36 -17.91 -4.64
N TRP A 198 4.46 -17.62 -3.33
CA TRP A 198 4.07 -16.31 -2.78
C TRP A 198 4.89 -15.17 -3.37
N LEU A 199 6.19 -15.35 -3.51
CA LEU A 199 7.09 -14.35 -4.07
C LEU A 199 6.78 -14.11 -5.56
N SER A 200 6.58 -15.16 -6.35
CA SER A 200 6.17 -15.03 -7.74
C SER A 200 4.83 -14.33 -7.89
N TYR A 201 3.82 -14.72 -7.09
CA TYR A 201 2.50 -14.09 -7.10
C TYR A 201 2.58 -12.61 -6.74
N SER A 202 3.22 -12.27 -5.62
CA SER A 202 3.33 -10.90 -5.15
C SER A 202 4.14 -10.02 -6.11
N SER A 203 5.18 -10.57 -6.74
CA SER A 203 5.96 -9.87 -7.76
C SER A 203 5.11 -9.59 -9.02
N ALA A 204 4.31 -10.56 -9.47
CA ALA A 204 3.39 -10.36 -10.58
C ALA A 204 2.32 -9.30 -10.28
N VAL A 205 1.74 -9.31 -9.07
CA VAL A 205 0.81 -8.27 -8.62
C VAL A 205 1.49 -6.90 -8.60
N SER A 206 2.76 -6.82 -8.20
CA SER A 206 3.50 -5.55 -8.21
C SER A 206 3.73 -5.03 -9.63
N VAL A 207 4.16 -5.89 -10.55
CA VAL A 207 4.30 -5.54 -11.98
C VAL A 207 2.98 -5.01 -12.54
N ILE A 208 1.87 -5.73 -12.30
CA ILE A 208 0.53 -5.32 -12.73
C ILE A 208 0.15 -3.95 -12.13
N SER A 209 0.47 -3.72 -10.86
CA SER A 209 0.14 -2.46 -10.18
C SER A 209 0.97 -1.28 -10.70
N HIS A 210 2.23 -1.49 -11.06
CA HIS A 210 3.06 -0.49 -11.73
C HIS A 210 2.63 -0.23 -13.18
N MET A 211 2.29 -1.28 -13.93
CA MET A 211 1.71 -1.14 -15.28
C MET A 211 0.40 -0.36 -15.22
N ASP A 212 -0.40 -0.56 -14.18
CA ASP A 212 -1.63 0.19 -14.00
C ASP A 212 -1.34 1.69 -13.90
N VAL A 213 -0.36 2.13 -13.10
CA VAL A 213 0.08 3.54 -13.02
C VAL A 213 0.42 4.11 -14.39
N MET A 214 1.22 3.40 -15.19
CA MET A 214 1.58 3.83 -16.54
C MET A 214 0.35 3.98 -17.44
N THR A 215 -0.51 2.96 -17.51
CA THR A 215 -1.72 3.03 -18.33
C THR A 215 -2.65 4.16 -17.87
N GLN A 216 -2.57 4.63 -16.62
CA GLN A 216 -3.35 5.81 -16.18
C GLN A 216 -2.79 7.08 -16.78
N GLY A 217 -1.47 7.23 -16.80
CA GLY A 217 -0.81 8.35 -17.46
C GLY A 217 -1.11 8.39 -18.96
N LEU A 218 -1.05 7.24 -19.64
CA LEU A 218 -1.39 7.14 -21.06
C LEU A 218 -2.87 7.40 -21.33
N PHE A 219 -3.76 6.89 -20.48
CA PHE A 219 -5.20 7.18 -20.59
C PHE A 219 -5.51 8.67 -20.40
N LEU A 220 -4.86 9.33 -19.44
CA LEU A 220 -4.99 10.77 -19.26
C LEU A 220 -4.48 11.51 -20.51
N ALA A 221 -3.28 11.19 -20.98
CA ALA A 221 -2.69 11.81 -22.17
C ALA A 221 -3.59 11.72 -23.39
N THR A 222 -4.06 10.51 -23.70
CA THR A 222 -4.97 10.28 -24.83
C THR A 222 -6.27 11.04 -24.66
N THR A 223 -6.86 11.05 -23.45
CA THR A 223 -8.11 11.78 -23.21
C THR A 223 -7.95 13.29 -23.34
N LEU A 224 -6.84 13.85 -22.86
CA LEU A 224 -6.53 15.28 -23.03
C LEU A 224 -6.33 15.61 -24.52
N HIS A 225 -5.61 14.77 -25.25
CA HIS A 225 -5.38 14.96 -26.68
C HIS A 225 -6.66 14.80 -27.51
N THR A 226 -7.65 14.00 -27.05
CA THR A 226 -8.97 13.93 -27.69
C THR A 226 -9.59 15.32 -27.86
N PHE A 227 -9.35 16.25 -26.95
CA PHE A 227 -9.92 17.61 -27.00
C PHE A 227 -9.34 18.46 -28.13
N GLU A 228 -8.17 18.08 -28.63
CA GLU A 228 -7.48 18.73 -29.76
C GLU A 228 -7.84 18.05 -31.10
N CYS A 229 -8.39 16.83 -31.06
CA CYS A 229 -8.71 16.07 -32.26
C CYS A 229 -10.02 16.52 -32.95
N PRO A 230 -10.09 16.44 -34.28
CA PRO A 230 -11.33 16.69 -35.01
C PRO A 230 -12.40 15.69 -34.58
N GLY A 231 -13.63 16.15 -34.37
CA GLY A 231 -14.75 15.30 -33.92
C GLY A 231 -14.95 15.25 -32.40
N TYR A 232 -14.10 15.93 -31.62
CA TYR A 232 -14.28 16.04 -30.16
C TYR A 232 -15.68 16.53 -29.75
N GLN A 233 -16.25 17.49 -30.49
CA GLN A 233 -17.57 18.04 -30.15
C GLN A 233 -18.62 16.94 -30.02
N HIS A 234 -18.62 15.95 -30.91
CA HIS A 234 -19.54 14.80 -30.83
C HIS A 234 -19.32 13.95 -29.58
N VAL A 235 -18.06 13.76 -29.15
CA VAL A 235 -17.73 13.04 -27.92
C VAL A 235 -18.21 13.83 -26.70
N ASN A 236 -18.03 15.15 -26.70
CA ASN A 236 -18.47 16.00 -25.59
C ASN A 236 -20.00 16.04 -25.49
N ASP A 237 -20.71 16.22 -26.61
CA ASP A 237 -22.18 16.25 -26.63
C ASP A 237 -22.76 14.89 -26.16
N ALA A 238 -22.16 13.78 -26.62
CA ALA A 238 -22.52 12.44 -26.15
C ALA A 238 -22.25 12.26 -24.65
N TRP A 239 -21.13 12.78 -24.16
CA TRP A 239 -20.80 12.73 -22.74
C TRP A 239 -21.78 13.56 -21.89
N GLU A 240 -22.12 14.78 -22.33
CA GLU A 240 -23.09 15.64 -21.66
C GLU A 240 -24.44 14.95 -21.52
N GLU A 241 -24.88 14.21 -22.55
CA GLU A 241 -26.14 13.44 -22.50
C GLU A 241 -26.04 12.20 -21.60
N VAL A 242 -24.91 11.48 -21.64
CA VAL A 242 -24.66 10.36 -20.71
C VAL A 242 -24.64 10.87 -19.26
N TRP A 243 -24.09 12.06 -19.02
CA TRP A 243 -24.02 12.68 -17.70
C TRP A 243 -25.38 13.19 -17.24
N SER A 244 -26.14 13.89 -18.10
CA SER A 244 -27.45 14.46 -17.82
C SER A 244 -28.47 13.38 -17.43
N THR A 245 -28.36 12.19 -18.03
CA THR A 245 -29.20 11.03 -17.76
C THR A 245 -28.72 10.15 -16.61
N SER A 246 -27.53 10.41 -16.07
CA SER A 246 -26.95 9.64 -14.97
C SER A 246 -27.57 9.98 -13.60
N ILE A 247 -27.40 9.08 -12.62
CA ILE A 247 -27.76 9.32 -11.21
C ILE A 247 -26.97 10.50 -10.60
N PHE A 248 -25.83 10.86 -11.21
CA PHE A 248 -24.96 11.94 -10.78
C PHE A 248 -25.16 13.24 -11.56
N SER A 249 -26.26 13.38 -12.31
CA SER A 249 -26.56 14.59 -13.08
C SER A 249 -26.59 15.88 -12.24
N TRP A 250 -26.85 15.77 -10.94
CA TRP A 250 -26.79 16.89 -9.98
C TRP A 250 -25.38 17.47 -9.77
N ALA A 251 -24.32 16.71 -10.07
CA ALA A 251 -22.94 17.16 -9.94
C ALA A 251 -22.48 17.85 -11.23
N THR A 252 -22.78 19.16 -11.33
CA THR A 252 -22.50 19.97 -12.53
C THR A 252 -21.04 19.99 -12.98
N TRP A 253 -20.09 19.75 -12.07
CA TRP A 253 -18.67 19.69 -12.41
C TRP A 253 -18.31 18.47 -13.28
N GLY A 254 -19.10 17.40 -13.25
CA GLY A 254 -18.85 16.20 -14.05
C GLY A 254 -19.43 16.24 -15.46
N SER A 255 -20.20 17.28 -15.82
CA SER A 255 -20.70 17.45 -17.19
C SER A 255 -19.57 17.68 -18.20
N SER A 256 -18.40 18.13 -17.73
CA SER A 256 -17.20 18.30 -18.54
C SER A 256 -16.28 17.10 -18.35
N LEU A 257 -16.14 16.28 -19.40
CA LEU A 257 -15.28 15.09 -19.39
C LEU A 257 -13.83 15.44 -19.03
N GLU A 258 -13.33 16.53 -19.59
CA GLU A 258 -12.01 17.10 -19.28
C GLU A 258 -11.81 17.31 -17.77
N ARG A 259 -12.74 18.03 -17.13
CA ARG A 259 -12.65 18.31 -15.69
C ARG A 259 -12.71 17.03 -14.87
N LEU A 260 -13.59 16.09 -15.20
CA LEU A 260 -13.68 14.82 -14.49
C LEU A 260 -12.37 14.03 -14.54
N VAL A 261 -11.73 13.97 -15.70
CA VAL A 261 -10.50 13.21 -15.91
C VAL A 261 -9.31 13.88 -15.23
N ILE A 262 -9.19 15.22 -15.33
CA ILE A 262 -8.16 16.00 -14.62
C ILE A 262 -8.31 15.86 -13.10
N ILE A 263 -9.54 15.98 -12.57
CA ILE A 263 -9.80 15.82 -11.12
C ILE A 263 -9.45 14.39 -10.68
N SER A 264 -9.85 13.38 -11.44
CA SER A 264 -9.56 11.98 -11.12
C SER A 264 -8.05 11.72 -11.04
N TRP A 265 -7.28 12.30 -11.95
CA TRP A 265 -5.82 12.21 -11.93
C TRP A 265 -5.19 13.02 -10.79
N ALA A 266 -5.68 14.24 -10.52
CA ALA A 266 -5.22 15.05 -9.41
C ALA A 266 -5.44 14.34 -8.07
N VAL A 267 -6.54 13.60 -7.94
CA VAL A 267 -6.81 12.74 -6.77
C VAL A 267 -5.79 11.61 -6.64
N LEU A 268 -5.37 10.98 -7.74
CA LEU A 268 -4.28 9.98 -7.70
C LEU A 268 -2.98 10.59 -7.19
N VAL A 269 -2.59 11.76 -7.71
CA VAL A 269 -1.37 12.45 -7.27
C VAL A 269 -1.48 12.85 -5.79
N LEU A 270 -2.63 13.43 -5.40
CA LEU A 270 -2.91 13.79 -4.02
C LEU A 270 -2.85 12.59 -3.09
N GLN A 271 -3.30 11.42 -3.53
CA GLN A 271 -3.23 10.18 -2.75
C GLN A 271 -1.78 9.79 -2.46
N ILE A 272 -0.89 9.82 -3.46
CA ILE A 272 0.55 9.55 -3.26
C ILE A 272 1.12 10.53 -2.22
N MET A 273 0.81 11.82 -2.38
CA MET A 273 1.26 12.87 -1.47
C MET A 273 0.72 12.70 -0.05
N LEU A 274 -0.54 12.31 0.11
CA LEU A 274 -1.18 12.12 1.41
C LEU A 274 -0.58 10.95 2.19
N PHE A 275 -0.34 9.81 1.53
CA PHE A 275 0.34 8.68 2.18
C PHE A 275 1.82 8.97 2.50
N ALA A 276 2.51 9.71 1.62
CA ALA A 276 3.86 10.17 1.89
C ALA A 276 3.88 11.12 3.10
N PHE A 277 2.95 12.08 3.15
CA PHE A 277 2.82 13.02 4.26
C PHE A 277 2.52 12.33 5.58
N PHE A 278 1.68 11.28 5.57
CA PHE A 278 1.47 10.45 6.75
C PHE A 278 2.71 9.70 7.20
N ALA A 279 3.63 9.34 6.30
CA ALA A 279 4.87 8.67 6.67
C ALA A 279 6.01 9.63 7.07
N LEU A 280 5.88 10.93 6.75
CA LEU A 280 6.90 11.94 7.04
C LEU A 280 7.04 12.12 8.56
N PRO A 281 8.27 12.05 9.13
CA PRO A 281 8.46 12.34 10.54
C PRO A 281 8.43 13.85 10.79
N ALA A 282 7.76 14.30 11.87
CA ALA A 282 7.77 15.70 12.29
C ALA A 282 9.09 16.13 12.94
N GLN A 283 9.87 15.16 13.43
CA GLN A 283 11.15 15.37 14.10
C GLN A 283 12.26 14.57 13.41
N ALA A 284 13.51 14.88 13.70
CA ALA A 284 14.63 14.07 13.21
C ALA A 284 14.50 12.65 13.78
N VAL A 285 14.40 11.67 12.90
CA VAL A 285 14.22 10.25 13.23
C VAL A 285 15.43 9.49 12.72
N SER A 286 15.96 8.58 13.53
CA SER A 286 16.97 7.63 13.06
C SER A 286 16.27 6.56 12.23
N PHE A 287 16.74 6.30 11.00
CA PHE A 287 16.26 5.18 10.17
C PHE A 287 17.15 3.94 10.30
N ALA A 288 17.99 3.88 11.33
CA ALA A 288 18.78 2.69 11.62
C ALA A 288 17.87 1.54 12.04
N CYS A 289 18.38 0.32 12.00
CA CYS A 289 17.69 -0.79 12.62
C CYS A 289 17.57 -0.60 14.16
N ARG A 290 16.51 -1.14 14.78
CA ARG A 290 16.14 -0.94 16.20
C ARG A 290 15.95 0.52 16.64
N SER A 291 15.87 1.47 15.71
CA SER A 291 15.60 2.87 16.02
C SER A 291 14.12 3.10 16.35
N GLU A 292 13.86 4.13 17.17
CA GLU A 292 12.52 4.58 17.55
C GLU A 292 11.59 3.46 18.03
N PRO A 293 11.96 2.69 19.08
CA PRO A 293 11.11 1.61 19.60
C PRO A 293 9.76 2.13 20.09
N GLN A 294 9.73 3.39 20.54
CA GLN A 294 8.52 4.06 20.97
C GLN A 294 7.70 4.60 19.80
N GLY A 295 8.28 4.75 18.60
CA GLY A 295 7.73 5.43 17.43
C GLY A 295 7.96 6.95 17.46
N TYR A 296 7.37 7.67 16.51
CA TYR A 296 7.56 9.11 16.34
C TYR A 296 6.28 9.80 15.86
N ALA A 297 6.19 11.10 16.12
CA ALA A 297 5.10 11.93 15.60
C ALA A 297 5.22 12.10 14.09
N SER A 298 4.11 11.89 13.37
CA SER A 298 4.02 12.17 11.93
C SER A 298 4.04 13.67 11.65
N GLY A 299 4.32 14.06 10.40
CA GLY A 299 4.44 15.45 9.96
C GLY A 299 3.20 16.31 10.24
N CYS A 300 2.02 15.69 10.39
CA CYS A 300 0.80 16.38 10.80
C CYS A 300 0.77 16.75 12.29
N GLY A 301 1.62 16.15 13.13
CA GLY A 301 1.51 16.15 14.59
C GLY A 301 0.29 15.38 15.13
N LEU A 302 -0.62 14.94 14.26
CA LEU A 302 -1.90 14.33 14.63
C LEU A 302 -1.79 12.85 14.98
N PHE A 303 -0.75 12.16 14.49
CA PHE A 303 -0.64 10.71 14.62
C PHE A 303 0.75 10.31 15.09
N HIS A 304 0.76 9.43 16.10
CA HIS A 304 1.95 8.72 16.50
C HIS A 304 2.12 7.48 15.60
N ILE A 305 3.25 7.39 14.90
CA ILE A 305 3.51 6.40 13.85
C ILE A 305 4.81 5.67 14.14
N TRP A 306 4.83 4.38 13.82
CA TRP A 306 6.05 3.59 13.86
C TRP A 306 6.60 3.35 12.45
N HIS A 307 7.90 3.07 12.33
CA HIS A 307 8.54 2.72 11.06
C HIS A 307 7.78 1.63 10.29
N ALA A 308 7.25 0.61 10.96
CA ALA A 308 6.47 -0.45 10.31
C ALA A 308 5.19 0.07 9.65
N SER A 309 4.52 1.04 10.28
CA SER A 309 3.35 1.71 9.72
C SER A 309 3.72 2.68 8.60
N ALA A 310 4.83 3.42 8.75
CA ALA A 310 5.36 4.28 7.68
C ALA A 310 5.73 3.48 6.44
N LEU A 311 6.42 2.33 6.63
CA LEU A 311 6.76 1.39 5.57
C LEU A 311 5.50 0.94 4.82
N LYS A 312 4.48 0.50 5.55
CA LYS A 312 3.22 0.05 4.95
C LYS A 312 2.53 1.15 4.14
N SER A 313 2.47 2.37 4.68
CA SER A 313 1.89 3.54 4.00
C SER A 313 2.64 3.89 2.72
N LEU A 314 3.98 3.94 2.77
CA LEU A 314 4.82 4.26 1.62
C LEU A 314 4.85 3.12 0.59
N ALA A 315 4.89 1.86 1.02
CA ALA A 315 4.83 0.72 0.10
C ALA A 315 3.48 0.71 -0.63
N SER A 316 2.39 1.01 0.09
CA SER A 316 1.06 1.14 -0.52
C SER A 316 0.95 2.34 -1.46
N SER A 317 1.58 3.48 -1.17
CA SER A 317 1.57 4.64 -2.08
C SER A 317 2.37 4.38 -3.35
N ASN A 318 3.42 3.56 -3.24
CA ASN A 318 4.28 3.16 -4.34
C ASN A 318 3.80 1.92 -5.09
N GLN A 319 2.63 1.38 -4.73
CA GLN A 319 2.06 0.17 -5.36
C GLN A 319 2.96 -1.07 -5.25
N MET A 320 3.82 -1.13 -4.21
CA MET A 320 4.74 -2.23 -3.96
C MET A 320 3.99 -3.39 -3.28
N ALA A 321 3.49 -4.31 -4.08
CA ALA A 321 2.70 -5.44 -3.60
C ALA A 321 3.51 -6.42 -2.75
N THR A 322 4.79 -6.69 -3.09
CA THR A 322 5.62 -7.65 -2.33
C THR A 322 5.94 -7.14 -0.95
N CYS A 323 6.08 -5.82 -0.81
CA CYS A 323 6.31 -5.20 0.49
C CYS A 323 5.01 -5.01 1.29
N SER A 324 3.83 -4.95 0.66
CA SER A 324 2.57 -4.67 1.37
C SER A 324 1.75 -5.92 1.72
N LEU A 325 1.89 -7.01 0.97
CA LEU A 325 1.23 -8.30 1.25
C LEU A 325 1.81 -8.93 2.52
N GLY A 326 0.94 -9.38 3.44
CA GLY A 326 1.36 -10.01 4.70
C GLY A 326 1.39 -9.09 5.92
N HIS A 327 1.43 -7.78 5.75
CA HIS A 327 1.50 -6.82 6.87
C HIS A 327 0.36 -6.96 7.88
N LEU A 328 -0.87 -7.12 7.40
CA LEU A 328 -2.02 -7.26 8.29
C LEU A 328 -1.95 -8.55 9.11
N GLU A 329 -1.48 -9.64 8.49
CA GLU A 329 -1.31 -10.90 9.19
C GLU A 329 -0.25 -10.79 10.28
N LEU A 330 0.85 -10.08 9.99
CA LEU A 330 1.88 -9.82 10.98
C LEU A 330 1.32 -9.01 12.17
N SER A 331 0.49 -8.01 11.92
CA SER A 331 -0.16 -7.24 12.98
C SER A 331 -1.16 -8.06 13.79
N ILE A 332 -1.84 -9.03 13.17
CA ILE A 332 -2.68 -10.02 13.85
C ILE A 332 -1.83 -10.91 14.76
N GLN A 333 -0.78 -11.54 14.22
CA GLN A 333 0.12 -12.39 15.00
C GLN A 333 0.77 -11.65 16.17
N ARG A 334 1.03 -10.35 16.00
CA ARG A 334 1.50 -9.50 17.09
C ARG A 334 0.42 -9.29 18.16
N ALA A 335 -0.83 -9.06 17.77
CA ALA A 335 -1.93 -8.96 18.72
C ALA A 335 -2.12 -10.29 19.48
N ASP A 336 -2.01 -11.42 18.80
CA ASP A 336 -2.11 -12.76 19.40
C ASP A 336 -0.98 -13.02 20.39
N ALA A 337 0.24 -12.54 20.11
CA ALA A 337 1.36 -12.63 21.05
C ALA A 337 1.10 -11.84 22.34
N GLU A 338 0.49 -10.64 22.26
CA GLU A 338 0.11 -9.85 23.45
C GLU A 338 -0.97 -10.56 24.28
N LEU A 339 -1.84 -11.34 23.63
CA LEU A 339 -2.89 -12.14 24.29
C LEU A 339 -2.35 -13.45 24.89
N SER A 340 -1.27 -14.00 24.32
CA SER A 340 -0.68 -15.26 24.75
C SER A 340 0.30 -15.11 25.93
N ASN A 341 0.60 -13.88 26.33
CA ASN A 341 1.44 -13.59 27.50
C ASN A 341 0.81 -14.12 28.80
N GLU A 342 1.64 -14.41 29.80
CA GLU A 342 1.20 -14.86 31.13
C GLU A 342 0.16 -13.89 31.75
N LYS A 343 0.31 -12.60 31.46
CA LYS A 343 -0.67 -11.55 31.75
C LYS A 343 -1.16 -10.94 30.42
N PRO A 344 -2.29 -11.40 29.87
CA PRO A 344 -2.80 -10.92 28.59
C PRO A 344 -3.13 -9.42 28.62
N ASP A 345 -2.59 -8.64 27.67
CA ASP A 345 -2.89 -7.21 27.52
C ASP A 345 -3.96 -7.01 26.42
N TYR A 346 -5.22 -7.28 26.78
CA TYR A 346 -6.36 -7.12 25.88
C TYR A 346 -6.50 -5.70 25.30
N PRO A 347 -6.39 -4.61 26.10
CA PRO A 347 -6.45 -3.25 25.55
C PRO A 347 -5.41 -3.00 24.47
N ARG A 348 -4.17 -3.51 24.65
CA ARG A 348 -3.11 -3.33 23.66
C ARG A 348 -3.38 -4.12 22.38
N ALA A 349 -3.80 -5.38 22.49
CA ALA A 349 -4.15 -6.21 21.34
C ALA A 349 -5.29 -5.57 20.52
N LEU A 350 -6.35 -5.12 21.17
CA LEU A 350 -7.47 -4.42 20.52
C LEU A 350 -7.03 -3.11 19.84
N GLN A 351 -6.13 -2.36 20.48
CA GLN A 351 -5.58 -1.14 19.88
C GLN A 351 -4.79 -1.42 18.60
N ILE A 352 -3.98 -2.49 18.58
CA ILE A 352 -3.24 -2.90 17.37
C ILE A 352 -4.22 -3.22 16.24
N LEU A 353 -5.23 -4.05 16.52
CA LEU A 353 -6.24 -4.44 15.53
C LEU A 353 -7.09 -3.25 15.06
N SER A 354 -7.47 -2.34 15.96
CA SER A 354 -8.28 -1.17 15.61
C SER A 354 -7.50 -0.18 14.74
N MET A 355 -6.20 0.02 15.00
CA MET A 355 -5.32 0.81 14.13
C MET A 355 -5.21 0.21 12.72
N GLU A 356 -5.05 -1.11 12.61
CA GLU A 356 -4.99 -1.80 11.32
C GLU A 356 -6.28 -1.65 10.52
N LEU A 357 -7.44 -1.79 11.18
CA LEU A 357 -8.75 -1.59 10.54
C LEU A 357 -8.94 -0.14 10.06
N ARG A 358 -8.48 0.86 10.81
CA ARG A 358 -8.54 2.27 10.37
C ARG A 358 -7.71 2.50 9.11
N GLN A 359 -6.48 1.98 9.07
CA GLN A 359 -5.62 2.08 7.88
C GLN A 359 -6.23 1.32 6.69
N LEU A 360 -6.82 0.15 6.94
CA LEU A 360 -7.48 -0.64 5.92
C LEU A 360 -8.69 0.10 5.33
N LEU A 361 -9.53 0.67 6.19
CA LEU A 361 -10.68 1.48 5.77
C LEU A 361 -10.24 2.68 4.93
N LEU A 362 -9.23 3.43 5.38
CA LEU A 362 -8.66 4.54 4.64
C LEU A 362 -8.17 4.09 3.25
N ARG A 363 -7.48 2.94 3.17
CA ARG A 363 -6.99 2.38 1.91
C ARG A 363 -8.14 2.01 0.97
N ILE A 364 -9.20 1.37 1.47
CA ILE A 364 -10.36 1.01 0.64
C ILE A 364 -11.04 2.28 0.12
N ILE A 365 -11.29 3.27 0.99
CA ILE A 365 -11.96 4.51 0.60
C ILE A 365 -11.10 5.27 -0.44
N CYS A 366 -9.86 5.60 -0.10
CA CYS A 366 -9.03 6.43 -0.97
C CYS A 366 -8.60 5.69 -2.24
N ILE A 367 -8.05 4.48 -2.11
CA ILE A 367 -7.47 3.76 -3.25
C ILE A 367 -8.55 3.03 -4.06
N SER A 368 -9.39 2.23 -3.38
CA SER A 368 -10.31 1.33 -4.10
C SER A 368 -11.56 2.07 -4.58
N PHE A 369 -12.19 2.87 -3.72
CA PHE A 369 -13.43 3.54 -4.05
C PHE A 369 -13.18 4.83 -4.85
N ILE A 370 -12.44 5.79 -4.29
CA ILE A 370 -12.27 7.10 -4.94
C ILE A 370 -11.43 6.96 -6.21
N THR A 371 -10.23 6.37 -6.13
CA THR A 371 -9.33 6.29 -7.28
C THR A 371 -9.73 5.20 -8.26
N ASN A 372 -9.72 3.93 -7.85
CA ASN A 372 -9.88 2.82 -8.80
C ASN A 372 -11.29 2.75 -9.41
N CYS A 373 -12.37 2.94 -8.62
CA CYS A 373 -13.73 2.85 -9.17
C CYS A 373 -14.05 4.03 -10.11
N THR A 374 -13.72 5.27 -9.73
CA THR A 374 -13.94 6.45 -10.59
C THR A 374 -13.19 6.33 -11.90
N LYS A 375 -11.91 5.95 -11.82
CA LYS A 375 -11.06 5.72 -12.98
C LYS A 375 -11.60 4.61 -13.89
N LEU A 376 -12.00 3.47 -13.31
CA LEU A 376 -12.54 2.36 -14.08
C LEU A 376 -13.83 2.75 -14.81
N GLN A 377 -14.72 3.51 -14.16
CA GLN A 377 -15.92 4.07 -14.79
C GLN A 377 -15.57 5.08 -15.91
N ALA A 378 -14.60 5.96 -15.68
CA ALA A 378 -14.14 6.91 -16.70
C ALA A 378 -13.57 6.18 -17.93
N ARG A 379 -12.64 5.23 -17.72
CA ARG A 379 -12.01 4.43 -18.80
C ARG A 379 -13.03 3.65 -19.61
N THR A 380 -13.93 2.93 -18.95
CA THR A 380 -14.97 2.15 -19.63
C THR A 380 -15.93 3.03 -20.43
N THR A 381 -16.22 4.23 -19.93
CA THR A 381 -17.09 5.17 -20.66
C THR A 381 -16.39 5.79 -21.87
N VAL A 382 -15.16 6.29 -21.69
CA VAL A 382 -14.36 6.86 -22.80
C VAL A 382 -14.09 5.79 -23.86
N PHE A 383 -13.81 4.55 -23.47
CA PHE A 383 -13.67 3.45 -24.41
C PHE A 383 -14.94 3.21 -25.23
N ALA A 384 -16.11 3.21 -24.59
CA ALA A 384 -17.39 3.05 -25.30
C ALA A 384 -17.64 4.20 -26.29
N LEU A 385 -17.34 5.44 -25.90
CA LEU A 385 -17.46 6.63 -26.75
C LEU A 385 -16.50 6.58 -27.95
N ASN A 386 -15.23 6.26 -27.70
CA ASN A 386 -14.22 6.15 -28.76
C ASN A 386 -14.57 5.04 -29.76
N ARG A 387 -15.10 3.92 -29.29
CA ARG A 387 -15.53 2.81 -30.15
C ARG A 387 -16.70 3.21 -31.06
N MET A 388 -17.65 3.97 -30.53
CA MET A 388 -18.78 4.50 -31.28
C MET A 388 -18.32 5.45 -32.40
N VAL A 389 -17.41 6.39 -32.09
CA VAL A 389 -16.87 7.34 -33.07
C VAL A 389 -15.96 6.65 -34.10
N GLY A 390 -15.12 5.71 -33.65
CA GLY A 390 -14.15 4.99 -34.49
C GLY A 390 -14.75 3.85 -35.33
N HIS A 391 -16.05 3.89 -35.64
CA HIS A 391 -16.78 2.90 -36.43
C HIS A 391 -16.55 1.44 -35.98
N GLY A 392 -16.44 1.21 -34.67
CA GLY A 392 -16.25 -0.12 -34.10
C GLY A 392 -14.83 -0.67 -34.16
N SER A 393 -13.83 0.13 -34.54
CA SER A 393 -12.42 -0.24 -34.38
C SER A 393 -12.12 -0.60 -32.93
N MET A 394 -11.28 -1.61 -32.74
CA MET A 394 -10.97 -2.17 -31.42
C MET A 394 -9.67 -1.58 -30.91
N ASP A 395 -9.77 -0.69 -29.93
CA ASP A 395 -8.64 -0.18 -29.18
C ASP A 395 -8.18 -1.24 -28.16
N TRP A 396 -7.22 -2.07 -28.57
CA TRP A 396 -6.62 -3.11 -27.73
C TRP A 396 -5.92 -2.54 -26.49
N GLU A 397 -5.37 -1.34 -26.58
CA GLU A 397 -4.65 -0.70 -25.48
C GLU A 397 -5.63 -0.20 -24.42
N GLY A 398 -6.74 0.42 -24.85
CA GLY A 398 -7.86 0.76 -23.99
C GLY A 398 -8.43 -0.45 -23.26
N LEU A 399 -8.60 -1.58 -23.97
CA LEU A 399 -9.06 -2.84 -23.36
C LEU A 399 -8.07 -3.41 -22.36
N LEU A 400 -6.78 -3.43 -22.68
CA LEU A 400 -5.72 -3.87 -21.75
C LEU A 400 -5.74 -2.99 -20.49
N SER A 401 -5.84 -1.67 -20.66
CA SER A 401 -5.94 -0.68 -19.58
C SER A 401 -7.16 -0.91 -18.68
N ILE A 402 -8.33 -1.22 -19.25
CA ILE A 402 -9.53 -1.58 -18.49
C ILE A 402 -9.35 -2.91 -17.75
N GLY A 403 -8.80 -3.92 -18.42
CA GLY A 403 -8.53 -5.24 -17.82
C GLY A 403 -7.57 -5.16 -16.63
N LEU A 404 -6.47 -4.42 -16.78
CA LEU A 404 -5.51 -4.18 -15.69
C LEU A 404 -6.17 -3.45 -14.51
N ALA A 405 -7.01 -2.44 -14.76
CA ALA A 405 -7.73 -1.74 -13.70
C ALA A 405 -8.74 -2.64 -12.96
N HIS A 406 -9.41 -3.56 -13.66
CA HIS A 406 -10.26 -4.56 -13.01
C HIS A 406 -9.44 -5.50 -12.12
N ILE A 407 -8.32 -6.02 -12.62
CA ILE A 407 -7.46 -6.95 -11.87
C ILE A 407 -6.90 -6.26 -10.62
N THR A 408 -6.32 -5.05 -10.75
CA THR A 408 -5.77 -4.32 -9.60
C THR A 408 -6.84 -3.99 -8.56
N CYS A 409 -8.03 -3.55 -9.00
CA CYS A 409 -9.13 -3.25 -8.10
C CYS A 409 -9.65 -4.53 -7.39
N ALA A 410 -9.77 -5.65 -8.12
CA ALA A 410 -10.19 -6.92 -7.55
C ALA A 410 -9.19 -7.47 -6.52
N VAL A 411 -7.88 -7.42 -6.82
CA VAL A 411 -6.83 -7.87 -5.89
C VAL A 411 -6.78 -7.00 -4.64
N ALA A 412 -6.86 -5.67 -4.79
CA ALA A 412 -6.90 -4.75 -3.65
C ALA A 412 -8.11 -5.01 -2.75
N LEU A 413 -9.29 -5.17 -3.35
CA LEU A 413 -10.54 -5.43 -2.64
C LEU A 413 -10.54 -6.82 -1.97
N GLN A 414 -10.05 -7.84 -2.66
CA GLN A 414 -9.89 -9.19 -2.11
C GLN A 414 -8.99 -9.18 -0.89
N THR A 415 -7.82 -8.54 -0.99
CA THR A 415 -6.85 -8.41 0.12
C THR A 415 -7.50 -7.73 1.32
N ALA A 416 -8.29 -6.68 1.08
CA ALA A 416 -8.95 -5.94 2.14
C ALA A 416 -10.09 -6.72 2.81
N ILE A 417 -10.95 -7.39 2.03
CA ILE A 417 -12.03 -8.23 2.55
C ILE A 417 -11.47 -9.42 3.32
N GLN A 418 -10.45 -10.09 2.78
CA GLN A 418 -9.79 -11.19 3.48
C GLN A 418 -9.20 -10.71 4.81
N GLY A 419 -8.53 -9.57 4.78
CA GLY A 419 -7.99 -8.93 5.98
C GLY A 419 -9.05 -8.66 7.06
N ALA A 420 -10.15 -8.01 6.68
CA ALA A 420 -11.26 -7.74 7.58
C ALA A 420 -11.87 -9.03 8.15
N ARG A 421 -12.02 -10.08 7.34
CA ARG A 421 -12.49 -11.40 7.80
C ARG A 421 -11.52 -12.06 8.78
N ARG A 422 -10.20 -11.89 8.62
CA ARG A 422 -9.22 -12.41 9.59
C ARG A 422 -9.35 -11.69 10.93
N VAL A 423 -9.35 -10.36 10.92
CA VAL A 423 -9.55 -9.56 12.15
C VAL A 423 -10.90 -9.87 12.82
N GLN A 424 -11.96 -10.13 12.04
CA GLN A 424 -13.25 -10.56 12.59
C GLN A 424 -13.18 -11.91 13.31
N ARG A 425 -12.39 -12.87 12.80
CA ARG A 425 -12.20 -14.17 13.44
C ARG A 425 -11.43 -14.02 14.75
N GLU A 426 -10.32 -13.27 14.75
CA GLU A 426 -9.56 -13.02 15.98
C GLU A 426 -10.36 -12.26 17.02
N ARG A 427 -11.16 -11.29 16.58
CA ARG A 427 -12.12 -10.63 17.45
C ARG A 427 -13.03 -11.65 18.14
N HIS A 428 -13.53 -12.67 17.42
CA HIS A 428 -14.38 -13.68 18.02
C HIS A 428 -13.62 -14.56 19.05
N SER A 429 -12.39 -14.94 18.73
CA SER A 429 -11.48 -15.66 19.64
C SER A 429 -11.26 -14.89 20.96
N ILE A 430 -11.02 -13.58 20.87
CA ILE A 430 -10.88 -12.70 22.04
C ILE A 430 -12.18 -12.64 22.86
N LEU A 431 -13.35 -12.67 22.22
CA LEU A 431 -14.62 -12.66 22.95
C LEU A 431 -14.81 -13.95 23.76
N GLU A 432 -14.46 -15.09 23.17
CA GLU A 432 -14.55 -16.40 23.81
C GLU A 432 -13.61 -16.47 25.02
N SER A 433 -12.38 -15.97 24.90
CA SER A 433 -11.43 -15.93 26.02
C SER A 433 -11.88 -14.99 27.16
N LEU A 434 -12.77 -14.04 26.87
CA LEU A 434 -13.28 -13.05 27.82
C LEU A 434 -14.62 -13.42 28.45
N GLN A 435 -15.25 -14.55 28.11
CA GLN A 435 -16.54 -14.96 28.70
C GLN A 435 -16.53 -15.13 30.24
N GLY A 436 -15.38 -15.02 30.90
CA GLY A 436 -15.25 -14.97 32.36
C GLY A 436 -14.66 -13.67 32.94
N ALA A 437 -14.28 -12.69 32.12
CA ALA A 437 -13.60 -11.46 32.56
C ALA A 437 -14.39 -10.21 32.16
N SER A 438 -14.65 -9.31 33.12
CA SER A 438 -15.28 -8.02 32.83
C SER A 438 -14.30 -7.11 32.08
N PHE A 439 -14.72 -6.57 30.93
CA PHE A 439 -13.97 -5.52 30.24
C PHE A 439 -13.89 -4.25 31.11
N CYS A 440 -12.70 -3.63 31.16
CA CYS A 440 -12.60 -2.23 31.53
C CYS A 440 -13.31 -1.36 30.47
N ASP A 441 -13.86 -0.19 30.87
CA ASP A 441 -14.58 0.74 29.97
C ASP A 441 -13.80 1.06 28.69
N LYS A 442 -12.48 1.19 28.79
CA LYS A 442 -11.59 1.44 27.64
C LYS A 442 -11.64 0.31 26.61
N GLY A 443 -11.69 -0.95 27.06
CA GLY A 443 -11.77 -2.13 26.19
C GLY A 443 -13.11 -2.19 25.46
N GLN A 444 -14.22 -1.88 26.14
CA GLN A 444 -15.55 -1.84 25.53
C GLN A 444 -15.65 -0.78 24.42
N ARG A 445 -15.01 0.38 24.58
CA ARG A 445 -14.98 1.43 23.56
C ARG A 445 -14.24 0.99 22.31
N GLU A 446 -13.04 0.43 22.45
CA GLU A 446 -12.26 -0.08 21.30
C GLU A 446 -12.98 -1.25 20.61
N TRP A 447 -13.64 -2.10 21.39
CA TRP A 447 -14.46 -3.20 20.87
C TRP A 447 -15.59 -2.72 19.95
N ASN A 448 -16.38 -1.74 20.42
CA ASN A 448 -17.45 -1.14 19.64
C ASN A 448 -16.91 -0.46 18.38
N LEU A 449 -15.77 0.24 18.50
CA LEU A 449 -15.11 0.87 17.36
C LEU A 449 -14.72 -0.16 16.29
N MET A 450 -14.08 -1.27 16.68
CA MET A 450 -13.70 -2.34 15.74
C MET A 450 -14.91 -2.91 14.99
N PHE A 451 -16.05 -3.10 15.69
CA PHE A 451 -17.28 -3.55 15.06
C PHE A 451 -17.76 -2.58 13.96
N TRP A 452 -17.81 -1.29 14.26
CA TRP A 452 -18.20 -0.26 13.29
C TRP A 452 -17.23 -0.16 12.12
N LEU A 453 -15.93 -0.24 12.38
CA LEU A 453 -14.90 -0.25 11.32
C LEU A 453 -15.08 -1.45 10.38
N LEU A 454 -15.29 -2.65 10.92
CA LEU A 454 -15.54 -3.86 10.12
C LEU A 454 -16.80 -3.72 9.26
N CYS A 455 -17.92 -3.27 9.85
CA CYS A 455 -19.16 -3.04 9.11
C CYS A 455 -18.96 -2.04 7.97
N THR A 456 -18.23 -0.95 8.24
CA THR A 456 -17.93 0.08 7.23
C THR A 456 -17.04 -0.48 6.12
N ILE A 457 -16.00 -1.25 6.45
CA ILE A 457 -15.12 -1.90 5.47
C ILE A 457 -15.91 -2.83 4.55
N PHE A 458 -16.79 -3.68 5.10
CA PHE A 458 -17.62 -4.58 4.29
C PHE A 458 -18.61 -3.81 3.42
N PHE A 459 -19.24 -2.76 3.95
CA PHE A 459 -20.16 -1.92 3.20
C PHE A 459 -19.47 -1.21 2.01
N VAL A 460 -18.36 -0.50 2.26
CA VAL A 460 -17.61 0.17 1.19
C VAL A 460 -17.06 -0.85 0.19
N GLY A 461 -16.59 -2.00 0.68
CA GLY A 461 -16.14 -3.09 -0.17
C GLY A 461 -17.24 -3.62 -1.08
N PHE A 462 -18.46 -3.81 -0.56
CA PHE A 462 -19.63 -4.20 -1.35
C PHE A 462 -19.98 -3.16 -2.42
N VAL A 463 -19.97 -1.88 -2.08
CA VAL A 463 -20.18 -0.80 -3.06
C VAL A 463 -19.11 -0.84 -4.17
N CYS A 464 -17.84 -1.07 -3.84
CA CYS A 464 -16.78 -1.22 -4.84
C CYS A 464 -17.05 -2.41 -5.79
N VAL A 465 -17.52 -3.55 -5.28
CA VAL A 465 -17.92 -4.70 -6.12
C VAL A 465 -19.03 -4.28 -7.09
N LEU A 466 -20.07 -3.59 -6.61
CA LEU A 466 -21.17 -3.14 -7.47
C LEU A 466 -20.68 -2.20 -8.59
N VAL A 467 -19.77 -1.28 -8.27
CA VAL A 467 -19.20 -0.37 -9.28
C VAL A 467 -18.33 -1.13 -10.29
N GLN A 468 -17.57 -2.13 -9.86
CA GLN A 468 -16.82 -3.00 -10.80
C GLN A 468 -17.76 -3.80 -11.70
N LEU A 469 -18.82 -4.40 -11.16
CA LEU A 469 -19.81 -5.14 -11.94
C LEU A 469 -20.53 -4.21 -12.93
N HIS A 470 -20.86 -2.99 -12.51
CA HIS A 470 -21.43 -1.97 -13.38
C HIS A 470 -20.48 -1.59 -14.53
N SER A 471 -19.19 -1.35 -14.24
CA SER A 471 -18.17 -1.11 -15.28
C SER A 471 -18.03 -2.27 -16.25
N LEU A 472 -18.05 -3.51 -15.76
CA LEU A 472 -17.97 -4.70 -16.60
C LEU A 472 -19.20 -4.84 -17.50
N ALA A 473 -20.40 -4.62 -16.95
CA ALA A 473 -21.64 -4.60 -17.72
C ALA A 473 -21.61 -3.53 -18.81
N LYS A 474 -21.11 -2.33 -18.49
CA LYS A 474 -20.93 -1.24 -19.46
C LYS A 474 -19.94 -1.60 -20.56
N LEU A 475 -18.83 -2.25 -20.21
CA LEU A 475 -17.85 -2.75 -21.18
C LEU A 475 -18.46 -3.77 -22.13
N VAL A 476 -19.21 -4.75 -21.61
CA VAL A 476 -19.92 -5.74 -22.44
C VAL A 476 -20.94 -5.04 -23.34
N ALA A 477 -21.69 -4.09 -22.79
CA ALA A 477 -22.70 -3.35 -23.54
C ALA A 477 -22.09 -2.49 -24.67
N ALA A 478 -20.85 -2.01 -24.54
CA ALA A 478 -20.14 -1.32 -25.62
C ALA A 478 -19.89 -2.19 -26.87
N PHE A 479 -19.97 -3.51 -26.75
CA PHE A 479 -19.93 -4.43 -27.90
C PHE A 479 -21.32 -4.77 -28.45
N ILE A 480 -22.37 -4.58 -27.66
CA ILE A 480 -23.76 -4.89 -28.02
C ILE A 480 -24.46 -3.68 -28.64
N CYS A 481 -24.36 -2.51 -27.99
CA CYS A 481 -24.88 -1.23 -28.47
C CYS A 481 -23.90 -0.65 -29.50
N LYS A 482 -24.04 -1.01 -30.79
CA LYS A 482 -23.08 -0.59 -31.84
C LYS A 482 -22.94 0.93 -31.96
N ASP A 483 -24.05 1.65 -31.88
CA ASP A 483 -24.14 3.08 -32.15
C ASP A 483 -24.69 3.87 -30.94
N ALA A 484 -24.56 3.29 -29.74
CA ALA A 484 -25.21 3.82 -28.55
C ALA A 484 -24.41 3.54 -27.27
N VAL A 485 -24.52 4.42 -26.29
CA VAL A 485 -23.85 4.24 -24.99
C VAL A 485 -24.84 3.67 -23.99
N TRP A 486 -24.48 2.56 -23.34
CA TRP A 486 -25.32 1.99 -22.30
C TRP A 486 -25.29 2.84 -21.03
N ASN A 487 -26.48 3.20 -20.53
CA ASN A 487 -26.67 3.85 -19.24
C ASN A 487 -27.67 3.07 -18.36
N PHE A 488 -27.35 2.94 -17.08
CA PHE A 488 -28.20 2.28 -16.09
C PHE A 488 -29.37 3.23 -15.72
N PRO A 489 -30.63 2.76 -15.61
CA PRO A 489 -31.01 1.36 -15.46
C PRO A 489 -31.24 0.51 -16.72
N ASN A 490 -31.48 1.00 -17.95
CA ASN A 490 -31.78 0.06 -19.07
C ASN A 490 -31.87 0.63 -20.50
N LYS A 491 -31.03 1.59 -20.94
CA LYS A 491 -31.07 2.01 -22.36
C LYS A 491 -29.68 2.14 -22.98
N CYS A 492 -29.51 1.52 -24.16
CA CYS A 492 -28.55 2.01 -25.15
C CYS A 492 -29.07 3.39 -25.57
N VAL A 493 -28.40 4.46 -25.18
CA VAL A 493 -28.75 5.83 -25.57
C VAL A 493 -28.22 6.03 -26.99
N ASP A 494 -29.12 6.16 -27.96
CA ASP A 494 -28.78 6.46 -29.34
C ASP A 494 -28.24 7.89 -29.42
N VAL A 495 -26.96 8.01 -29.78
CA VAL A 495 -26.25 9.28 -29.83
C VAL A 495 -26.49 9.98 -31.18
N HIS A 496 -26.90 9.25 -32.22
CA HIS A 496 -27.17 9.82 -33.54
C HIS A 496 -28.51 10.55 -33.64
N ALA A 497 -29.34 10.49 -32.60
CA ALA A 497 -30.59 11.25 -32.53
C ALA A 497 -30.37 12.77 -32.37
N TYR A 498 -29.13 13.22 -32.18
CA TYR A 498 -28.72 14.59 -31.87
C TYR A 498 -27.51 14.99 -32.72
#